data_AF-A0AAW6UQ56-F1
#
_entry.id   AF-A0AAW6UQ56-F1
#
_cell.length_a   1.000
_cell.length_b   1.000
_cell.length_c   1.000
_cell.angle_alpha   90.00
_cell.angle_beta   90.00
_cell.angle_gamma   90.00
#
_symmetry.space_group_name_H-M   'P 1'
#
loop_
_entity.id
_entity.type
_entity.pdbx_description
1 polymer ?
#
loop_
_entity_poly.entity_id
_entity_poly.type
_entity_poly.pdbx_seq_one_letter_code
_entity_poly.pdbx_strand_id
1 'polypeptide(L)' 'MAKKELSFKEGYELLKKNAELLESQEEPDIDNLMKIVEESMTAYKACKTRIDAVQQALNETFKD' A
#
# COMPACT_ATOMS: atom_id res chain seq x y z
N MET A 1 -10.82 1.67 19.31
CA MET A 1 -10.61 0.38 18.60
C MET A 1 -9.33 0.52 17.80
N ALA A 2 -8.32 -0.33 18.03
CA ALA A 2 -7.05 -0.25 17.30
C ALA A 2 -7.30 -0.55 15.81
N LYS A 3 -6.96 0.38 14.93
CA LYS A 3 -7.03 0.17 13.48
C LYS A 3 -6.04 -0.95 13.15
N LYS A 4 -6.52 -2.12 12.72
CA LYS A 4 -5.66 -3.24 12.32
C LYS A 4 -4.78 -2.76 11.17
N GLU A 5 -3.48 -2.64 11.40
CA GLU A 5 -2.53 -2.32 10.34
C GLU A 5 -2.46 -3.49 9.35
N LEU A 6 -2.47 -3.16 8.05
CA LEU A 6 -2.34 -4.13 6.98
C LEU A 6 -0.94 -4.77 7.04
N SER A 7 -0.86 -6.08 6.80
CA SER A 7 0.40 -6.72 6.47
C SER A 7 0.91 -6.25 5.10
N PHE A 8 2.20 -6.48 4.82
CA PHE A 8 2.78 -6.15 3.51
C PHE A 8 2.02 -6.83 2.37
N LYS A 9 1.66 -8.11 2.55
CA LYS A 9 0.94 -8.89 1.53
C LYS A 9 -0.47 -8.32 1.28
N GLU A 10 -1.23 -8.06 2.35
CA GLU A 10 -2.58 -7.47 2.23
C GLU A 10 -2.53 -6.09 1.57
N GLY A 11 -1.55 -5.25 1.95
CA GLY A 11 -1.35 -3.94 1.32
C GLY A 11 -0.98 -4.05 -0.15
N TYR A 12 -0.08 -4.97 -0.51
CA TYR A 12 0.33 -5.17 -1.89
C TYR A 12 -0.82 -5.68 -2.78
N GLU A 13 -1.60 -6.65 -2.28
CA GLU A 13 -2.78 -7.16 -3.00
C GLU A 13 -3.83 -6.06 -3.21
N LEU A 14 -4.06 -5.21 -2.20
CA LEU A 14 -4.98 -4.08 -2.32
C LEU A 14 -4.49 -3.04 -3.34
N LEU A 15 -3.21 -2.67 -3.30
CA LEU A 15 -2.61 -1.76 -4.27
C LEU A 15 -2.75 -2.29 -5.69
N LYS A 16 -2.41 -3.56 -5.90
CA LYS A 16 -2.50 -4.21 -7.21
C LYS A 16 -3.93 -4.18 -7.74
N LYS A 17 -4.89 -4.59 -6.90
CA LYS A 17 -6.32 -4.58 -7.27
C LYS A 17 -6.80 -3.17 -7.64
N ASN A 18 -6.42 -2.16 -6.87
CA ASN A 18 -6.84 -0.79 -7.10
C ASN A 18 -6.21 -0.21 -8.36
N ALA A 19 -4.95 -0.52 -8.64
CA ALA A 19 -4.29 -0.14 -9.89
C ALA A 19 -4.98 -0.79 -11.11
N GLU A 20 -5.24 -2.10 -11.07
CA GLU A 20 -5.96 -2.81 -12.12
C GLU A 20 -7.36 -2.23 -12.36
N LEU A 21 -8.08 -1.88 -11.28
CA LEU A 21 -9.38 -1.23 -11.39
C LEU A 21 -9.29 0.12 -12.10
N LEU A 22 -8.34 0.98 -11.69
CA LEU A 22 -8.15 2.31 -12.30
C LEU A 22 -7.73 2.21 -13.77
N GLU A 23 -6.89 1.25 -14.12
CA GLU A 23 -6.46 1.01 -15.51
C GLU A 23 -7.60 0.48 -16.40
N SER A 24 -8.51 -0.32 -15.83
CA SER A 24 -9.62 -0.92 -16.57
C SER A 24 -10.81 0.02 -16.82
N GLN A 25 -10.86 1.18 -16.17
CA GLN A 25 -11.94 2.14 -16.31
C GLN A 25 -11.74 3.02 -17.55
N GLU A 26 -12.62 2.88 -18.55
CA GLU A 26 -12.65 3.77 -19.72
C GLU A 26 -13.10 5.19 -19.36
N GLU A 27 -14.06 5.31 -18.43
CA GLU A 27 -14.49 6.59 -17.87
C GLU A 27 -14.22 6.61 -16.35
N PRO A 28 -13.60 7.67 -15.81
CA PRO A 28 -13.28 7.73 -14.40
C PRO A 28 -14.55 7.92 -13.55
N ASP A 29 -14.79 6.97 -12.64
CA ASP A 29 -15.81 7.09 -11.59
C ASP A 29 -15.31 8.07 -10.52
N ILE A 30 -15.49 9.37 -10.76
CA ILE A 30 -15.01 10.47 -9.89
C ILE A 30 -15.45 10.29 -8.44
N ASP A 31 -16.66 9.79 -8.20
CA ASP A 31 -17.23 9.62 -6.86
C ASP A 31 -16.51 8.53 -6.06
N ASN A 32 -16.00 7.50 -6.74
CA ASN A 32 -15.24 6.41 -6.11
C ASN A 32 -13.72 6.56 -6.27
N LEU A 33 -13.25 7.43 -7.17
CA LEU A 33 -11.82 7.69 -7.40
C LEU A 33 -11.11 8.09 -6.11
N MET A 34 -11.69 9.04 -5.36
CA MET A 34 -11.12 9.48 -4.08
C MET A 34 -11.01 8.35 -3.06
N LYS A 35 -12.01 7.45 -3.00
CA LYS A 35 -11.98 6.30 -2.09
C LYS A 35 -10.87 5.31 -2.48
N ILE A 36 -10.76 5.00 -3.77
CA ILE A 36 -9.73 4.10 -4.29
C ILE A 36 -8.34 4.67 -3.99
N VAL A 37 -8.15 5.98 -4.17
CA VAL A 37 -6.88 6.65 -3.85
C VAL A 37 -6.57 6.61 -2.35
N GLU A 38 -7.53 6.89 -1.48
CA GLU A 38 -7.34 6.84 -0.03
C GLU A 38 -6.99 5.42 0.48
N GLU A 39 -7.68 4.41 -0.03
CA GLU A 39 -7.38 3.00 0.26
C GLU A 39 -5.98 2.62 -0.22
N SER A 40 -5.64 3.02 -1.44
CA SER A 40 -4.32 2.78 -2.04
C SER A 40 -3.21 3.47 -1.24
N MET A 41 -3.42 4.70 -0.79
CA MET A 41 -2.46 5.42 0.05
C MET A 41 -2.27 4.77 1.41
N THR A 42 -3.32 4.19 1.98
CA THR A 42 -3.24 3.43 3.22
C THR A 42 -2.41 2.15 3.04
N ALA A 43 -2.67 1.40 1.97
CA ALA A 43 -1.91 0.21 1.63
C ALA A 43 -0.44 0.53 1.31
N TYR A 44 -0.19 1.59 0.54
CA TYR A 44 1.16 2.07 0.25
C TYR A 44 1.95 2.40 1.51
N LYS A 45 1.35 3.13 2.46
CA LYS A 45 2.00 3.41 3.74
C LYS A 45 2.38 2.14 4.49
N ALA A 46 1.48 1.15 4.54
CA ALA A 46 1.77 -0.14 5.17
C ALA A 46 2.93 -0.87 4.49
N CYS A 47 2.93 -0.92 3.14
CA CYS A 47 4.02 -1.54 2.37
C CYS A 47 5.35 -0.82 2.61
N LYS A 48 5.36 0.52 2.53
CA LYS A 48 6.56 1.34 2.72
C LYS A 48 7.15 1.15 4.12
N THR A 49 6.33 1.24 5.17
CA THR A 49 6.80 1.03 6.56
C THR A 49 7.49 -0.32 6.73
N ARG A 50 6.97 -1.38 6.10
CA ARG A 50 7.58 -2.71 6.18
C ARG A 50 8.89 -2.80 5.40
N ILE A 51 8.97 -2.20 4.21
CA ILE A 51 10.22 -2.13 3.43
C ILE A 51 11.28 -1.34 4.19
N ASP A 52 10.93 -0.18 4.72
CA ASP A 52 11.84 0.68 5.47
C ASP A 52 12.39 -0.05 6.71
N ALA A 53 11.54 -0.79 7.44
CA ALA A 53 11.97 -1.60 8.58
C ALA A 53 12.93 -2.73 8.17
N VAL A 54 12.68 -3.40 7.04
CA VAL A 54 13.58 -4.43 6.50
C VAL A 54 14.91 -3.80 6.09
N GLN A 55 14.88 -2.67 5.39
CA GLN A 55 16.09 -1.96 4.98
C GLN A 55 16.93 -1.53 6.19
N GLN A 56 16.28 -1.03 7.24
CA GLN A 56 16.96 -0.69 8.49
C GLN A 56 17.62 -1.91 9.13
N ALA A 57 16.89 -3.02 9.26
CA ALA A 57 17.43 -4.25 9.86
C ALA A 57 18.63 -4.80 9.07
N LEU A 58 18.57 -4.76 7.73
CA LEU A 58 19.70 -5.15 6.88
C LEU A 58 20.88 -4.20 7.09
N ASN A 59 20.66 -2.89 7.08
CA ASN A 59 21.71 -1.90 7.32
C ASN A 59 22.37 -2.07 8.70
N GLU A 60 21.61 -2.41 9.73
CA GLU A 60 22.16 -2.70 11.07
C GLU A 60 22.94 -4.02 11.10
N THR A 61 22.47 -5.03 10.38
CA THR A 61 23.14 -6.35 10.30
C THR A 61 24.49 -6.25 9.57
N PHE A 62 24.59 -5.36 8.57
CA PHE A 62 25.79 -5.19 7.73
C PHE A 62 26.59 -3.92 8.07
N LYS A 63 26.35 -3.29 9.22
CA LYS A 63 27.21 -2.22 9.74
C LYS A 63 28.31 -2.84 10.59
N ASP A 64 29.53 -2.84 10.07
CA ASP A 64 30.76 -3.22 10.77
C ASP A 64 30.98 -2.42 12.07
#